data_AF-A0A552PRP5-F1
#
_entry.id   AF-A0A552PRP5-F1
#
_cell.length_a   1.000
_cell.length_b   1.000
_cell.length_c   1.000
_cell.angle_alpha   90.00
_cell.angle_beta   90.00
_cell.angle_gamma   90.00
#
_symmetry.space_group_name_H-M   'P 1'
#
loop_
_entity.id
_entity.type
_entity.pdbx_description
1 polymer ?
#
loop_
_entity_poly.entity_id
_entity_poly.type
_entity_poly.pdbx_seq_one_letter_code
_entity_poly.pdbx_strand_id
1 'polypeptide(L)' 'MKNYTWEYIQKYPKQTKRLLGIDCQQLEQLMALGKLIHRKKQSEIEKTKIRINQPGSGTPPKL' A
#
# COMPACT_ATOMS: atom_id res chain seq x y z
N MET A 1 8.70 7.86 6.11
CA MET A 1 9.18 6.55 6.59
C MET A 1 10.60 6.78 7.06
N LYS A 2 10.86 6.75 8.36
CA LYS A 2 12.23 6.73 8.88
C LYS A 2 12.58 5.28 9.19
N ASN A 3 13.31 4.66 8.28
CA ASN A 3 13.93 3.37 8.54
C ASN A 3 15.38 3.44 8.03
N TYR A 4 16.24 2.66 8.67
CA TYR A 4 17.68 2.65 8.38
C TYR A 4 17.96 2.43 6.89
N THR A 5 17.24 1.51 6.25
CA THR A 5 17.39 1.16 4.84
C THR A 5 17.13 2.34 3.90
N TRP A 6 16.07 3.11 4.17
CA TRP A 6 15.67 4.24 3.34
C TRP A 6 16.66 5.39 3.44
N GLU A 7 17.12 5.69 4.65
CA GLU A 7 18.14 6.70 4.89
C GLU A 7 19.46 6.32 4.20
N TYR A 8 19.83 5.03 4.22
CA TYR A 8 21.01 4.53 3.52
C TYR A 8 20.88 4.67 1.99
N ILE A 9 19.73 4.29 1.43
CA ILE A 9 19.43 4.42 0.00
C ILE A 9 19.57 5.87 -0.47
N GLN A 10 19.04 6.82 0.31
CA GLN A 10 19.13 8.25 0.02
C GLN A 10 20.55 8.81 0.18
N LYS A 11 21.31 8.32 1.17
CA LYS A 11 22.69 8.74 1.43
C LYS A 11 23.68 8.31 0.34
N TYR A 12 23.42 7.20 -0.35
CA TYR A 12 24.34 6.61 -1.33
C TYR A 12 23.73 6.41 -2.73
N PRO A 13 23.27 7.48 -3.42
CA PRO A 13 22.48 7.37 -4.66
C PRO A 13 23.20 6.64 -5.80
N LYS A 14 24.53 6.79 -5.93
CA LYS A 14 25.33 6.09 -6.95
C LYS A 14 25.37 4.57 -6.72
N GLN A 15 25.53 4.16 -5.45
CA GLN A 15 25.57 2.74 -5.07
C GLN A 15 24.18 2.13 -5.19
N THR A 16 23.15 2.84 -4.71
CA THR A 16 21.75 2.48 -4.90
C THR A 16 21.43 2.25 -6.37
N LYS A 17 21.77 3.18 -7.26
CA LYS A 17 21.51 3.03 -8.70
C LYS A 17 22.25 1.84 -9.31
N ARG A 18 23.50 1.60 -8.88
CA ARG A 18 24.29 0.45 -9.34
C ARG A 18 23.67 -0.89 -8.89
N LEU A 19 23.16 -0.96 -7.66
CA LEU A 19 22.60 -2.19 -7.08
C LEU A 19 21.17 -2.46 -7.54
N LEU A 20 20.32 -1.44 -7.52
CA LEU A 20 18.89 -1.55 -7.82
C LEU A 20 18.57 -1.36 -9.31
N GLY A 21 19.51 -0.83 -10.09
CA GLY A 21 19.31 -0.49 -11.50
C GLY A 21 18.45 0.77 -11.73
N ILE A 22 17.90 1.36 -10.66
CA ILE A 22 17.04 2.55 -10.68
C ILE A 22 17.53 3.58 -9.67
N ASP A 23 17.27 4.86 -9.94
CA ASP A 23 17.60 5.91 -8.99
C ASP A 23 16.57 6.04 -7.85
N CYS A 24 16.90 6.83 -6.84
CA CYS A 24 16.07 7.02 -5.66
C CYS A 24 14.70 7.63 -6.00
N GLN A 25 14.61 8.53 -7.00
CA GLN A 25 13.35 9.16 -7.38
C GLN A 25 12.42 8.16 -8.08
N GLN A 26 12.97 7.35 -8.98
CA GLN A 26 12.26 6.26 -9.62
C GLN A 26 11.75 5.24 -8.60
N LEU A 27 12.55 4.93 -7.59
CA LEU A 27 12.15 4.06 -6.48
C LEU A 27 10.99 4.67 -5.67
N GLU A 28 11.05 5.97 -5.35
CA GLU A 28 9.96 6.68 -4.67
C GLU A 28 8.66 6.63 -5.47
N GLN A 29 8.72 6.88 -6.78
CA GLN A 29 7.58 6.82 -7.69
C GLN A 29 7.00 5.41 -7.75
N LEU A 30 7.84 4.38 -7.84
CA LEU A 30 7.41 2.98 -7.86
C LEU A 30 6.68 2.60 -6.56
N MET A 31 7.21 3.02 -5.42
CA MET A 31 6.57 2.79 -4.12
C MET A 31 5.21 3.50 -4.01
N ALA A 32 5.12 4.74 -4.51
CA ALA A 32 3.86 5.49 -4.54
C ALA A 32 2.81 4.80 -5.42
N LEU A 33 3.21 4.36 -6.62
CA LEU A 33 2.35 3.62 -7.54
C LEU A 33 1.87 2.31 -6.92
N GLY A 34 2.77 1.54 -6.29
CA GLY A 34 2.42 0.30 -5.60
C GLY A 34 1.38 0.51 -4.50
N LYS A 35 1.53 1.57 -3.68
CA LYS A 35 0.54 1.95 -2.66
C LYS A 35 -0.81 2.31 -3.28
N LEU A 36 -0.83 3.04 -4.39
CA LEU A 36 -2.06 3.42 -5.09
C LEU A 36 -2.79 2.19 -5.63
N ILE A 37 -2.08 1.31 -6.34
CA ILE A 37 -2.64 0.07 -6.88
C ILE A 37 -3.18 -0.81 -5.76
N HIS A 38 -2.43 -0.92 -4.65
CA HIS A 38 -2.86 -1.69 -3.50
C HIS A 38 -4.16 -1.17 -2.89
N ARG A 39 -4.27 0.15 -2.68
CA ARG A 39 -5.50 0.79 -2.20
C ARG A 39 -6.68 0.57 -3.14
N LYS A 40 -6.45 0.70 -4.46
CA LYS A 40 -7.49 0.42 -5.46
C LYS A 40 -7.96 -1.03 -5.37
N LYS A 41 -7.03 -1.98 -5.30
CA LYS A 41 -7.35 -3.40 -5.16
C LYS A 41 -8.10 -3.71 -3.87
N GLN A 42 -7.70 -3.12 -2.74
CA GLN A 42 -8.44 -3.24 -1.49
C GLN A 42 -9.87 -2.72 -1.62
N SER A 43 -10.07 -1.56 -2.25
CA SER A 43 -11.41 -1.01 -2.47
C SER A 43 -12.29 -1.92 -3.33
N GLU A 44 -11.75 -2.49 -4.41
CA GLU A 44 -12.49 -3.45 -5.25
C GLU A 44 -12.83 -4.74 -4.50
N ILE A 45 -11.91 -5.22 -3.65
CA ILE A 45 -12.19 -6.35 -2.74
C ILE A 45 -13.31 -5.97 -1.77
N GLU A 46 -13.28 -4.78 -1.15
CA GLU A 46 -14.34 -4.33 -0.24
C GLU A 46 -15.70 -4.20 -0.91
N LYS A 47 -15.76 -3.76 -2.18
CA LYS A 47 -17.02 -3.68 -2.95
C LYS A 47 -17.59 -5.07 -3.27
N THR A 48 -16.72 -6.03 -3.53
CA THR A 48 -17.11 -7.40 -3.93
C THR A 48 -17.30 -8.34 -2.73
N LYS A 49 -16.92 -7.91 -1.53
CA LYS A 49 -17.12 -8.68 -0.29
C LYS A 49 -18.63 -8.86 -0.02
N ILE A 50 -19.10 -10.09 -0.16
CA ILE A 50 -20.40 -10.50 0.38
C ILE A 50 -20.25 -10.57 1.91
N ARG A 51 -20.85 -9.60 2.61
CA ARG A 51 -20.87 -9.57 4.08
C ARG A 51 -21.95 -10.50 4.60
N ILE A 52 -21.59 -11.54 5.36
CA ILE A 52 -22.53 -12.46 6.01
C ILE A 52 -23.44 -11.69 7.01
N ASN A 53 -22.91 -10.66 7.66
CA ASN A 53 -23.63 -9.83 8.64
C ASN A 53 -23.92 -8.44 8.09
N GLN A 54 -24.65 -8.33 6.98
CA GLN A 54 -25.13 -7.01 6.54
C GLN A 54 -26.09 -6.43 7.61
N PRO A 55 -25.90 -5.17 8.05
CA PRO A 55 -26.84 -4.51 8.95
C PRO A 55 -28.16 -4.34 8.19
N GLY A 56 -29.17 -5.11 8.60
CA GLY A 56 -30.46 -5.20 7.90
C GLY A 56 -31.08 -6.60 7.88
N SER A 57 -30.37 -7.65 8.33
CA SER A 57 -30.89 -9.03 8.32
C SER A 57 -31.97 -9.36 9.39
N GLY A 58 -32.70 -8.35 9.88
CA GLY A 58 -34.04 -8.57 10.46
C GLY A 58 -34.13 -8.98 11.93
N THR A 59 -33.07 -8.92 12.74
CA THR A 59 -33.21 -9.11 14.20
C THR A 59 -33.21 -7.75 14.90
N PRO A 60 -34.36 -7.23 15.37
CA PRO A 60 -34.36 -6.05 16.21
C PRO A 60 -33.60 -6.36 17.52
N PRO A 61 -32.85 -5.40 18.08
CA PRO A 61 -32.22 -5.56 19.37
C PRO A 61 -33.29 -5.88 20.42
N LYS A 62 -33.09 -6.92 21.22
CA LYS A 62 -33.94 -7.18 22.40
C LYS A 62 -33.84 -5.98 23.32
N LEU A 63 -34.98 -5.31 23.52
CA LEU A 63 -35.20 -4.35 24.61
C LEU A 63 -35.06 -5.05 25.96
#